data_AF-A0A7C4CBZ4-F1
#
_entry.id   AF-A0A7C4CBZ4-F1
#
_cell.length_a   1.000
_cell.length_b   1.000
_cell.length_c   1.000
_cell.angle_alpha   90.00
_cell.angle_beta   90.00
_cell.angle_gamma   90.00
#
_symmetry.space_group_name_H-M   'P 1'
#
loop_
_entity.id
_entity.type
_entity.pdbx_description
1 polymer ?
#
loop_
_entity_poly.entity_id
_entity_poly.type
_entity_poly.pdbx_seq_one_letter_code
_entity_poly.pdbx_strand_id
1 'polypeptide(L)'
;MARTPRPKLSNLRELGIRLRSLRTEAGVSQTELARSMGFNPTHGYKYVLRLEKGLVPNPTLRTLAAFLRACGAGWQSIVDVLPTLGLDETEAAPVAPEREATVAEPVPPRSVHTPPQESRPMREVLRRQRQEERAVRTRDFWSRVGRAEELTLPLLHGPRLTSAARRALVAFLRACCAIINNAAGRRADPAPEIEKLMQSAQTSGLDLRLLHQIRDTCISVFKDSGTA
;
A
#
# COMPACT_ATOMS: atom_id res chain seq x y z
N MET A 1 17.61 -7.76 -3.74
CA MET A 1 17.61 -8.32 -2.37
C MET A 1 16.20 -8.81 -2.05
N ALA A 2 16.01 -10.12 -1.92
CA ALA A 2 14.72 -10.69 -1.52
C ALA A 2 14.40 -10.27 -0.07
N ARG A 3 13.18 -9.80 0.19
CA ARG A 3 12.74 -9.49 1.55
C ARG A 3 12.53 -10.79 2.31
N THR A 4 13.26 -10.97 3.41
CA THR A 4 13.04 -12.07 4.35
C THR A 4 11.59 -12.01 4.86
N PRO A 5 10.84 -13.14 4.85
CA PRO A 5 9.49 -13.18 5.39
C PRO A 5 9.51 -12.81 6.87
N ARG A 6 8.56 -11.97 7.30
CA ARG A 6 8.43 -11.59 8.72
C ARG A 6 7.94 -12.80 9.53
N PRO A 7 8.45 -12.99 10.77
CA PRO A 7 7.92 -14.01 11.67
C PRO A 7 6.42 -13.78 11.89
N LYS A 8 5.66 -14.88 11.99
CA LYS A 8 4.23 -14.83 12.26
C LYS A 8 4.01 -14.73 13.77
N LEU A 9 2.97 -13.99 14.14
CA LEU A 9 2.50 -13.91 15.52
C LEU A 9 1.53 -15.07 15.81
N SER A 10 1.65 -15.67 16.99
CA SER A 10 0.67 -16.64 17.54
C SER A 10 -0.42 -15.90 18.34
N ASN A 11 -1.46 -16.63 18.77
CA ASN A 11 -2.55 -16.13 19.64
C ASN A 11 -3.38 -14.96 19.08
N LEU A 12 -3.43 -14.80 17.76
CA LEU A 12 -4.19 -13.73 17.11
C LEU A 12 -5.70 -13.90 17.26
N ARG A 13 -6.18 -15.14 17.44
CA ARG A 13 -7.61 -15.46 17.58
C ARG A 13 -8.13 -14.98 18.94
N GLU A 14 -7.40 -15.25 20.00
CA GLU A 14 -7.68 -14.88 21.38
C GLU A 14 -7.69 -13.35 21.51
N LEU A 15 -6.68 -12.69 20.93
CA LEU A 15 -6.63 -11.24 20.81
C LEU A 15 -7.88 -10.69 20.10
N GLY A 16 -8.25 -11.27 18.95
CA GLY A 16 -9.42 -10.85 18.18
C GLY A 16 -10.73 -10.95 18.98
N ILE A 17 -10.93 -12.05 19.70
CA ILE A 17 -12.08 -12.27 20.58
C ILE A 17 -12.12 -11.21 21.68
N ARG A 18 -10.98 -10.96 22.35
CA ARG A 18 -10.89 -9.95 23.42
C ARG A 18 -11.21 -8.55 22.91
N LEU A 19 -10.68 -8.16 21.75
CA LEU A 19 -10.97 -6.88 21.12
C LEU A 19 -12.46 -6.73 20.76
N ARG A 20 -13.10 -7.81 20.31
CA ARG A 20 -14.55 -7.81 20.02
C ARG A 20 -15.38 -7.60 21.28
N SER A 21 -15.01 -8.21 22.41
CA SER A 21 -15.68 -8.00 23.69
C SER A 21 -15.58 -6.55 24.13
N LEU A 22 -14.37 -5.97 24.11
CA LEU A 22 -14.14 -4.56 24.45
C LEU A 22 -14.96 -3.60 23.58
N ARG A 23 -15.07 -3.87 22.27
CA ARG A 23 -15.91 -3.07 21.37
C ARG A 23 -17.39 -3.16 21.74
N THR A 24 -17.86 -4.37 22.02
CA THR A 24 -19.27 -4.62 22.37
C THR A 24 -19.63 -3.95 23.70
N GLU A 25 -18.75 -4.05 24.70
CA GLU A 25 -18.89 -3.39 26.01
C GLU A 25 -18.92 -1.86 25.89
N ALA A 26 -18.12 -1.30 24.99
CA ALA A 26 -18.12 0.14 24.69
C ALA A 26 -19.35 0.58 23.86
N GLY A 27 -20.19 -0.34 23.38
CA GLY A 27 -21.38 -0.02 22.58
C GLY A 27 -21.06 0.54 21.18
N VAL A 28 -19.84 0.37 20.68
CA VAL A 28 -19.40 0.98 19.41
C VAL A 28 -19.61 0.01 18.23
N SER A 29 -20.20 0.46 17.13
CA SER A 29 -20.28 -0.36 15.91
C SER A 29 -18.92 -0.49 15.23
N GLN A 30 -18.71 -1.53 14.41
CA GLN A 30 -17.45 -1.70 13.66
C GLN A 30 -17.17 -0.53 12.71
N THR A 31 -18.21 0.11 12.17
CA THR A 31 -18.10 1.26 11.27
C THR A 31 -17.68 2.52 12.00
N GLU A 32 -18.25 2.78 13.18
CA GLU A 32 -17.87 3.90 14.04
C GLU A 32 -16.45 3.73 14.57
N LEU A 33 -16.09 2.51 14.96
CA LEU A 33 -14.72 2.19 15.39
C LEU A 33 -13.72 2.43 14.26
N ALA A 34 -14.03 1.99 13.04
CA ALA A 34 -13.18 2.26 11.89
C ALA A 34 -12.98 3.77 11.65
N ARG A 35 -14.06 4.56 11.79
CA ARG A 35 -14.02 6.02 11.64
C ARG A 35 -13.16 6.67 12.73
N SER A 36 -13.31 6.29 14.00
CA SER A 36 -12.54 6.86 15.11
C SER A 36 -11.06 6.48 15.08
N MET A 37 -10.72 5.32 14.49
CA MET A 37 -9.34 4.93 14.21
C MET A 37 -8.70 5.69 13.02
N GLY A 38 -9.47 6.53 12.32
CA GLY A 38 -9.01 7.28 11.14
C GLY A 38 -9.00 6.46 9.84
N PHE A 39 -9.72 5.34 9.79
CA PHE A 39 -9.92 4.59 8.55
C PHE A 39 -11.12 5.14 7.76
N ASN A 40 -11.09 4.93 6.45
CA ASN A 40 -12.21 5.28 5.58
C ASN A 40 -13.45 4.45 5.97
N PRO A 41 -14.61 5.05 6.29
CA PRO A 41 -15.80 4.32 6.78
C PRO A 41 -16.36 3.31 5.78
N THR A 42 -16.19 3.52 4.47
CA THR A 42 -16.71 2.63 3.41
C THR A 42 -16.00 1.28 3.36
N HIS A 43 -14.74 1.22 3.80
CA HIS A 43 -13.90 0.01 3.68
C HIS A 43 -13.20 -0.39 4.99
N GLY A 44 -13.06 0.54 5.94
CA GLY A 44 -12.34 0.35 7.20
C GLY A 44 -12.98 -0.67 8.13
N TYR A 45 -14.32 -0.80 8.10
CA TYR A 45 -15.02 -1.82 8.89
C TYR A 45 -14.56 -3.25 8.55
N LYS A 46 -14.16 -3.51 7.29
CA LYS A 46 -13.63 -4.83 6.88
C LYS A 46 -12.31 -5.15 7.57
N TYR A 47 -11.49 -4.13 7.80
CA TYR A 47 -10.23 -4.30 8.52
C TYR A 47 -10.49 -4.60 10.00
N VAL A 48 -11.40 -3.85 10.65
CA VAL A 48 -11.85 -4.10 12.02
C VAL A 48 -12.42 -5.51 12.17
N LEU A 49 -13.30 -5.93 11.24
CA LEU A 49 -13.86 -7.29 11.21
C LEU A 49 -12.78 -8.37 11.11
N ARG A 50 -11.75 -8.17 10.28
CA ARG A 50 -10.64 -9.12 10.16
C ARG A 50 -9.77 -9.14 11.41
N LEU A 51 -9.59 -7.99 12.06
CA LEU A 51 -8.83 -7.85 13.30
C LEU A 51 -9.53 -8.61 14.44
N GLU A 52 -10.85 -8.43 14.60
CA GLU A 52 -11.67 -9.16 15.58
C GLU A 52 -11.72 -10.67 15.33
N LYS A 53 -11.50 -11.11 14.09
CA LYS A 53 -11.41 -12.54 13.74
C LYS A 53 -10.00 -13.12 13.90
N GLY A 54 -9.00 -12.31 14.27
CA GLY A 54 -7.60 -12.74 14.31
C GLY A 54 -6.97 -13.01 12.92
N LEU A 55 -7.60 -12.52 11.85
CA LEU A 55 -7.16 -12.76 10.46
C LEU A 55 -6.18 -11.69 9.94
N VAL A 56 -5.73 -10.81 10.82
CA VAL A 56 -4.68 -9.82 10.54
C VAL A 56 -3.37 -10.39 11.08
N PRO A 57 -2.44 -10.84 10.23
CA PRO A 57 -1.29 -11.65 10.66
C PRO A 57 -0.24 -10.88 11.48
N ASN A 58 -0.22 -9.55 11.36
CA ASN A 58 0.74 -8.67 12.03
C ASN A 58 0.07 -7.32 12.32
N PRO A 59 -0.88 -7.23 13.27
CA PRO A 59 -1.49 -5.97 13.64
C PRO A 59 -0.41 -5.06 14.25
N THR A 60 -0.34 -3.81 13.80
CA THR A 60 0.67 -2.88 14.33
C THR A 60 0.29 -2.41 15.73
N LEU A 61 1.27 -2.09 16.59
CA LEU A 61 1.01 -1.48 17.90
C LEU A 61 0.15 -0.22 17.78
N ARG A 62 0.37 0.59 16.72
CA ARG A 62 -0.46 1.76 16.42
C ARG A 62 -1.92 1.39 16.19
N THR A 63 -2.17 0.31 15.45
CA THR A 63 -3.53 -0.21 15.21
C THR A 63 -4.19 -0.62 16.52
N LEU A 64 -3.50 -1.39 17.36
CA LEU A 64 -4.03 -1.84 18.64
C LEU A 64 -4.28 -0.66 19.60
N ALA A 65 -3.34 0.28 19.69
CA ALA A 65 -3.49 1.49 20.50
C ALA A 65 -4.70 2.34 20.06
N ALA A 66 -4.88 2.51 18.75
CA ALA A 66 -6.01 3.25 18.19
C ALA A 66 -7.34 2.55 18.49
N PHE A 67 -7.38 1.23 18.40
CA PHE A 67 -8.56 0.42 18.74
C PHE A 67 -8.93 0.60 20.20
N LEU A 68 -7.98 0.39 21.11
CA LEU A 68 -8.19 0.49 22.55
C LEU A 68 -8.68 1.90 22.94
N ARG A 69 -8.02 2.95 22.42
CA ARG A 69 -8.43 4.34 22.64
C ARG A 69 -9.85 4.61 22.18
N ALA A 70 -10.23 4.09 21.02
CA ALA A 70 -11.58 4.27 20.48
C ALA A 70 -12.66 3.50 21.27
N CYS A 71 -12.28 2.42 21.96
CA CYS A 71 -13.15 1.69 22.89
C CYS A 71 -13.06 2.19 24.34
N GLY A 72 -12.26 3.22 24.63
CA GLY A 72 -12.04 3.70 26.00
C GLY A 72 -11.30 2.71 26.91
N ALA A 73 -10.60 1.72 26.34
CA ALA A 73 -9.88 0.68 27.06
C ALA A 73 -8.38 1.00 27.19
N GLY A 74 -7.76 0.48 28.26
CA GLY A 74 -6.32 0.54 28.48
C GLY A 74 -5.58 -0.69 27.93
N TRP A 75 -4.25 -0.63 27.89
CA TRP A 75 -3.43 -1.79 27.50
C TRP A 75 -3.61 -2.99 28.42
N GLN A 76 -3.88 -2.73 29.71
CA GLN A 76 -4.11 -3.74 30.74
C GLN A 76 -5.24 -4.71 30.38
N SER A 77 -6.21 -4.25 29.59
CA SER A 77 -7.36 -5.05 29.15
C SER A 77 -7.03 -6.14 28.14
N ILE A 78 -5.80 -6.14 27.58
CA ILE A 78 -5.37 -7.12 26.58
C ILE A 78 -4.00 -7.74 26.85
N VAL A 79 -3.32 -7.39 27.95
CA VAL A 79 -1.94 -7.87 28.24
C VAL A 79 -1.85 -9.39 28.25
N ASP A 80 -2.87 -10.05 28.80
CA ASP A 80 -3.02 -11.50 28.92
C ASP A 80 -3.13 -12.22 27.57
N VAL A 81 -3.60 -11.52 26.54
CA VAL A 81 -3.83 -12.06 25.20
C VAL A 81 -2.92 -11.43 24.14
N LEU A 82 -1.85 -10.73 24.56
CA LEU A 82 -0.93 -10.13 23.61
C LEU A 82 -0.22 -11.23 22.79
N PRO A 83 -0.12 -11.04 21.46
CA PRO A 83 0.50 -12.01 20.60
C PRO A 83 2.00 -12.10 20.92
N THR A 84 2.49 -13.32 21.13
CA THR A 84 3.90 -13.59 21.32
C THR A 84 4.57 -13.85 19.97
N LEU A 85 5.86 -13.52 19.87
CA LEU A 85 6.67 -13.93 18.73
C LEU A 85 6.78 -15.44 18.81
N GLY A 86 6.23 -16.14 17.82
CA GLY A 86 6.37 -17.59 17.72
C GLY A 86 7.83 -17.95 17.50
N LEU A 87 8.55 -18.26 18.57
CA LEU A 87 9.74 -19.10 18.53
C LEU A 87 9.24 -20.54 18.63
N ASP A 88 8.71 -21.02 17.51
CA ASP A 88 8.24 -22.38 17.24
C ASP A 88 7.17 -22.96 18.17
N GLU A 89 6.01 -23.30 17.59
CA GLU A 89 5.51 -24.69 17.61
C GLU A 89 4.34 -24.84 16.63
N THR A 90 4.34 -25.99 16.00
CA THR A 90 3.50 -26.47 14.92
C THR A 90 2.02 -26.45 15.28
N GLU A 91 1.28 -25.40 14.94
CA GLU A 91 -0.18 -25.44 15.02
C GLU A 91 -0.79 -25.55 13.61
N ALA A 92 -1.34 -26.73 13.37
CA ALA A 92 -2.01 -27.16 12.16
C ALA A 92 -3.06 -26.15 11.69
N ALA A 93 -3.13 -25.98 10.37
CA ALA A 93 -4.21 -25.24 9.72
C ALA A 93 -5.58 -25.71 10.25
N PRO A 94 -6.52 -24.81 10.54
CA PRO A 94 -7.86 -25.22 10.95
C PRO A 94 -8.53 -25.90 9.75
N VAL A 95 -8.67 -27.22 9.85
CA VAL A 95 -9.61 -28.01 9.07
C VAL A 95 -10.98 -27.37 9.25
N ALA A 96 -11.66 -27.12 8.13
CA ALA A 96 -13.01 -26.59 8.13
C ALA A 96 -13.92 -27.46 9.02
N PRO A 97 -14.84 -26.88 9.81
CA PRO A 97 -15.76 -27.68 10.60
C PRO A 97 -16.65 -28.49 9.65
N GLU A 98 -16.45 -29.80 9.71
CA GLU A 98 -17.35 -30.83 9.24
C GLU A 98 -18.71 -30.57 9.89
N ARG A 99 -19.70 -30.22 9.06
CA ARG A 99 -21.07 -29.97 9.53
C ARG A 99 -21.70 -31.33 9.82
N GLU A 100 -21.85 -31.63 11.10
CA GLU A 100 -22.78 -32.66 11.58
C GLU A 100 -24.19 -32.31 11.08
N ALA A 101 -24.81 -33.29 10.41
CA ALA A 101 -26.13 -33.19 9.84
C ALA A 101 -27.20 -33.28 10.94
N THR A 102 -27.69 -32.14 11.40
CA THR A 102 -29.00 -32.08 12.05
C THR A 102 -30.09 -32.06 10.99
N VAL A 103 -30.94 -33.09 11.06
CA VAL A 103 -32.20 -33.28 10.32
C VAL A 103 -33.07 -32.03 10.42
N ALA A 104 -33.40 -31.42 9.29
CA ALA A 104 -34.44 -30.41 9.17
C ALA A 104 -35.21 -30.62 7.85
N GLU A 105 -36.52 -30.61 7.96
CA GLU A 105 -37.53 -30.86 6.92
C GLU A 105 -37.37 -30.00 5.65
N PRO A 106 -37.87 -30.47 4.48
CA PRO A 106 -37.66 -29.80 3.20
C PRO A 106 -38.56 -28.57 3.05
N VAL A 107 -37.94 -27.39 3.06
CA VAL A 107 -38.53 -26.14 2.56
C VAL A 107 -38.14 -25.97 1.08
N PRO A 108 -39.06 -25.60 0.18
CA PRO A 108 -38.84 -25.64 -1.27
C PRO A 108 -37.71 -24.70 -1.74
N PRO A 109 -36.97 -25.06 -2.82
CA PRO A 109 -35.81 -24.31 -3.26
C PRO A 109 -36.23 -22.96 -3.84
N ARG A 110 -35.87 -21.87 -3.16
CA ARG A 110 -35.77 -20.55 -3.79
C ARG A 110 -34.69 -20.60 -4.86
N SER A 111 -35.05 -20.27 -6.09
CA SER A 111 -34.12 -20.19 -7.22
C SER A 111 -33.00 -19.19 -6.90
N VAL A 112 -31.84 -19.73 -6.54
CA VAL A 112 -30.61 -18.94 -6.52
C VAL A 112 -30.25 -18.74 -7.98
N HIS A 113 -30.43 -17.51 -8.45
CA HIS A 113 -29.84 -17.04 -9.70
C HIS A 113 -28.32 -17.10 -9.52
N THR A 114 -27.73 -18.23 -9.88
CA THR A 114 -26.28 -18.37 -10.04
C THR A 114 -25.90 -17.50 -11.23
N PRO A 115 -25.11 -16.42 -11.08
CA PRO A 115 -24.58 -15.73 -12.24
C PRO A 115 -23.75 -16.74 -13.05
N PRO A 116 -23.73 -16.64 -14.39
CA PRO A 116 -23.03 -17.60 -15.24
C PRO A 116 -21.58 -17.74 -14.76
N GLN A 117 -21.14 -18.98 -14.55
CA GLN A 117 -19.73 -19.30 -14.34
C GLN A 117 -18.95 -18.99 -15.64
N GLU A 118 -18.73 -17.72 -15.93
CA GLU A 118 -17.72 -17.30 -16.90
C GLU A 118 -16.33 -17.62 -16.33
N SER A 119 -15.79 -18.73 -16.80
CA SER A 119 -14.35 -19.00 -16.99
C SER A 119 -13.39 -18.45 -15.92
N ARG A 120 -13.29 -19.15 -14.79
CA ARG A 120 -12.16 -19.02 -13.83
C ARG A 120 -10.77 -18.88 -14.48
N PRO A 121 -10.40 -19.57 -15.59
CA PRO A 121 -9.09 -19.35 -16.23
C PRO A 121 -8.93 -17.96 -16.84
N MET A 122 -9.98 -17.33 -17.37
CA MET A 122 -9.86 -16.06 -18.09
C MET A 122 -9.54 -14.88 -17.15
N ARG A 123 -10.07 -14.91 -15.92
CA ARG A 123 -9.75 -13.89 -14.90
C ARG A 123 -8.29 -13.94 -14.46
N GLU A 124 -7.72 -15.14 -14.35
CA GLU A 124 -6.31 -15.32 -13.96
C GLU A 124 -5.36 -14.90 -15.08
N VAL A 125 -5.68 -15.25 -16.33
CA VAL A 125 -4.95 -14.78 -17.52
C VAL A 125 -4.96 -13.26 -17.60
N LEU A 126 -6.13 -12.62 -17.49
CA LEU A 126 -6.24 -11.15 -17.49
C LEU A 126 -5.53 -10.49 -16.31
N ARG A 127 -5.44 -11.16 -15.15
CA ARG A 127 -4.68 -10.65 -14.00
C ARG A 127 -3.18 -10.71 -14.26
N ARG A 128 -2.69 -11.83 -14.81
CA ARG A 128 -1.28 -12.03 -15.16
C ARG A 128 -0.85 -11.06 -16.26
N GLN A 129 -1.65 -10.93 -17.32
CA GLN A 129 -1.43 -9.96 -18.39
C GLN A 129 -1.32 -8.53 -17.86
N ARG A 130 -2.24 -8.11 -16.97
CA ARG A 130 -2.16 -6.79 -16.32
C ARG A 130 -0.93 -6.62 -15.43
N GLN A 131 -0.44 -7.68 -14.79
CA GLN A 131 0.79 -7.63 -14.00
C GLN A 131 2.03 -7.50 -14.89
N GLU A 132 2.07 -8.24 -15.99
CA GLU A 132 3.15 -8.19 -16.99
C GLU A 132 3.19 -6.81 -17.66
N GLU A 133 2.05 -6.27 -18.09
CA GLU A 133 1.95 -4.90 -18.63
C GLU A 133 2.46 -3.86 -17.62
N ARG A 134 2.09 -3.99 -16.34
CA ARG A 134 2.59 -3.09 -15.29
C ARG A 134 4.10 -3.24 -15.10
N ALA A 135 4.62 -4.46 -15.15
CA ALA A 135 6.05 -4.72 -15.02
C ALA A 135 6.85 -4.11 -16.19
N VAL A 136 6.34 -4.25 -17.42
CA VAL A 136 6.92 -3.62 -18.62
C VAL A 136 6.91 -2.09 -18.48
N ARG A 137 5.76 -1.48 -18.18
CA ARG A 137 5.66 -0.02 -17.98
C ARG A 137 6.58 0.48 -16.88
N THR A 138 6.71 -0.27 -15.79
CA THR A 138 7.59 0.08 -14.68
C THR A 138 9.06 0.00 -15.11
N ARG A 139 9.44 -1.03 -15.87
CA ARG A 139 10.79 -1.18 -16.41
C ARG A 139 11.13 -0.05 -17.37
N ASP A 140 10.23 0.27 -18.30
CA ASP A 140 10.42 1.34 -19.27
C ASP A 140 10.56 2.70 -18.58
N PHE A 141 9.73 2.96 -17.56
CA PHE A 141 9.85 4.15 -16.74
C PHE A 141 11.23 4.26 -16.08
N TRP A 142 11.70 3.20 -15.40
CA TRP A 142 13.00 3.23 -14.73
C TRP A 142 14.17 3.30 -15.71
N SER A 143 14.05 2.72 -16.90
CA SER A 143 15.03 2.87 -17.98
C SER A 143 15.17 4.34 -18.40
N ARG A 144 14.05 5.05 -18.57
CA ARG A 144 14.05 6.49 -18.89
C ARG A 144 14.62 7.34 -17.77
N VAL A 145 14.28 7.03 -16.52
CA VAL A 145 14.86 7.71 -15.34
C VAL A 145 16.38 7.50 -15.32
N GLY A 146 16.86 6.28 -15.54
CA GLY A 146 18.29 5.97 -15.62
C GLY A 146 18.99 6.80 -16.69
N ARG A 147 18.42 6.88 -17.90
CA ARG A 147 18.96 7.71 -18.99
C ARG A 147 19.01 9.20 -18.61
N ALA A 148 17.98 9.73 -17.93
CA ALA A 148 17.99 11.11 -17.45
C ALA A 148 19.07 11.33 -16.37
N GLU A 149 19.26 10.37 -15.46
CA GLU A 149 20.34 10.40 -14.46
C GLU A 149 21.73 10.40 -15.12
N GLU A 150 21.95 9.57 -16.13
CA GLU A 150 23.21 9.51 -16.88
C GLU A 150 23.53 10.84 -17.58
N LEU A 151 22.54 11.46 -18.23
CA LEU A 151 22.72 12.74 -18.92
C LEU A 151 22.96 13.91 -17.97
N THR A 152 22.41 13.85 -16.75
CA THR A 152 22.61 14.88 -15.73
C THR A 152 23.84 14.63 -14.87
N LEU A 153 24.41 13.43 -14.90
CA LEU A 153 25.56 13.03 -14.11
C LEU A 153 26.76 14.00 -14.20
N PRO A 154 27.15 14.54 -15.37
CA PRO A 154 28.25 15.51 -15.48
C PRO A 154 27.96 16.81 -14.74
N LEU A 155 26.69 17.25 -14.71
CA LEU A 155 26.26 18.44 -13.98
C LEU A 155 26.36 18.22 -12.46
N LEU A 156 26.08 17.00 -12.01
CA LEU A 156 26.07 16.63 -10.59
C LEU A 156 27.48 16.38 -10.01
N HIS A 157 28.47 16.08 -10.85
CA HIS A 157 29.86 15.82 -10.43
C HIS A 157 30.73 17.07 -10.32
N GLY A 158 30.15 18.26 -10.46
CA GLY A 158 30.87 19.52 -10.28
C GLY A 158 31.54 19.62 -8.89
N PRO A 159 32.79 20.11 -8.80
CA PRO A 159 33.57 20.15 -7.56
C PRO A 159 32.95 21.04 -6.47
N ARG A 160 31.96 21.87 -6.81
CA ARG A 160 31.27 22.82 -5.91
C ARG A 160 30.04 22.23 -5.23
N LEU A 161 29.63 21.00 -5.54
CA LEU A 161 28.42 20.39 -5.01
C LEU A 161 28.69 19.50 -3.79
N THR A 162 28.02 19.80 -2.68
CA THR A 162 28.02 18.94 -1.50
C THR A 162 27.31 17.61 -1.79
N SER A 163 27.61 16.57 -1.00
CA SER A 163 26.92 15.28 -1.11
C SER A 163 25.42 15.40 -0.81
N ALA A 164 25.03 16.33 0.06
CA ALA A 164 23.63 16.64 0.35
C ALA A 164 22.93 17.26 -0.86
N ALA A 165 23.54 18.27 -1.49
CA ALA A 165 22.99 18.93 -2.68
C ALA A 165 22.84 17.95 -3.85
N ARG A 166 23.83 17.07 -4.07
CA ARG A 166 23.74 16.01 -5.10
C ARG A 166 22.55 15.09 -4.88
N ARG A 167 22.36 14.58 -3.66
CA ARG A 167 21.21 13.72 -3.34
C ARG A 167 19.88 14.45 -3.55
N ALA A 168 19.81 15.72 -3.18
CA ALA A 168 18.62 16.53 -3.38
C ALA A 168 18.32 16.76 -4.87
N LEU A 169 19.33 17.02 -5.70
CA LEU A 169 19.16 17.16 -7.16
C LEU A 169 18.73 15.85 -7.84
N VAL A 170 19.27 14.70 -7.41
CA VAL A 170 18.81 13.38 -7.89
C VAL A 170 17.36 13.11 -7.48
N ALA A 171 16.98 13.48 -6.24
CA ALA A 171 15.60 13.37 -5.79
C ALA A 171 14.65 14.26 -6.61
N PHE A 172 15.08 15.50 -6.90
CA PHE A 172 14.36 16.43 -7.78
C PHE A 172 14.19 15.85 -9.18
N LEU A 173 15.25 15.30 -9.79
CA LEU A 173 15.21 14.64 -11.10
C LEU A 173 14.15 13.54 -11.13
N ARG A 174 14.19 12.62 -10.15
CA ARG A 174 13.23 11.50 -10.07
C ARG A 174 11.79 11.99 -9.92
N ALA A 175 11.57 13.03 -9.13
CA ALA A 175 10.26 13.64 -8.97
C ALA A 175 9.78 14.29 -10.29
N CYS A 176 10.66 14.99 -11.00
CA CYS A 176 10.37 15.57 -12.31
C CYS A 176 9.96 14.49 -13.33
N CYS A 177 10.75 13.41 -13.45
CA CYS A 177 10.40 12.28 -14.33
C CYS A 177 9.04 11.65 -13.99
N ALA A 178 8.73 11.51 -12.70
CA ALA A 178 7.45 10.96 -12.25
C ALA A 178 6.26 11.85 -12.64
N ILE A 179 6.40 13.17 -12.50
CA ILE A 179 5.38 14.15 -12.94
C ILE A 179 5.16 14.05 -14.45
N ILE A 180 6.23 14.07 -15.24
CA ILE A 180 6.14 13.97 -16.71
C ILE A 180 5.46 12.67 -17.14
N ASN A 181 5.85 11.54 -16.55
CA ASN A 181 5.25 10.24 -16.85
C ASN A 181 3.76 10.18 -16.50
N ASN A 182 3.36 10.74 -15.35
CA ASN A 182 1.96 10.79 -14.94
C ASN A 182 1.12 11.71 -15.84
N ALA A 183 1.69 12.85 -16.24
CA ALA A 183 1.05 13.81 -17.15
C ALA A 183 0.82 13.19 -18.53
N ALA A 184 1.80 12.43 -19.06
CA ALA A 184 1.65 11.69 -20.31
C ALA A 184 0.47 10.69 -20.27
N GLY A 185 0.31 9.97 -19.16
CA GLY A 185 -0.82 9.05 -18.97
C GLY A 185 -2.20 9.72 -18.88
N ARG A 186 -2.23 11.00 -18.49
CA ARG A 186 -3.46 11.80 -18.35
C ARG A 186 -3.70 12.79 -19.49
N ARG A 187 -2.78 12.86 -20.47
CA ARG A 187 -2.74 13.92 -21.52
C ARG A 187 -2.83 15.33 -20.93
N ALA A 188 -2.21 15.53 -19.77
CA ALA A 188 -2.15 16.81 -19.08
C ALA A 188 -0.80 17.51 -19.33
N ASP A 189 -0.74 18.82 -19.13
CA ASP A 189 0.51 19.58 -19.15
C ASP A 189 1.27 19.38 -17.81
N PRO A 190 2.51 18.85 -17.82
CA PRO A 190 3.32 18.70 -16.61
C PRO A 190 3.93 20.02 -16.09
N ALA A 191 3.98 21.07 -16.90
CA ALA A 191 4.65 22.34 -16.56
C ALA A 191 4.26 22.93 -15.18
N PRO A 192 2.96 23.06 -14.82
CA PRO A 192 2.60 23.70 -13.55
C PRO A 192 3.03 22.91 -12.31
N GLU A 193 3.07 21.58 -12.39
CA GLU A 193 3.54 20.74 -11.28
C GLU A 193 5.06 20.79 -11.15
N ILE A 194 5.78 20.82 -12.28
CA ILE A 194 7.23 20.97 -12.31
C ILE A 194 7.64 22.34 -11.75
N GLU A 195 6.95 23.42 -12.10
CA GLU A 195 7.27 24.76 -11.58
C GLU A 195 7.09 24.83 -10.06
N LYS A 196 6.03 24.22 -9.50
CA LYS A 196 5.87 24.09 -8.04
C LYS A 196 7.01 23.32 -7.40
N LEU A 197 7.45 22.24 -8.04
CA LEU A 197 8.59 21.45 -7.58
C LEU A 197 9.89 22.27 -7.62
N MET A 198 10.10 23.06 -8.68
CA MET A 198 11.25 23.95 -8.83
C MET A 198 11.28 25.03 -7.74
N GLN A 199 10.13 25.67 -7.45
CA GLN A 199 10.01 26.65 -6.37
C GLN A 199 10.37 26.04 -5.00
N SER A 200 9.89 24.84 -4.71
CA SER A 200 10.22 24.11 -3.47
C SER A 200 11.71 23.72 -3.37
N ALA A 201 12.31 23.31 -4.50
CA ALA A 201 13.74 23.02 -4.59
C ALA A 201 14.59 24.29 -4.40
N GLN A 202 14.14 25.41 -4.96
CA GLN A 202 14.81 26.70 -4.83
C GLN A 202 14.75 27.25 -3.41
N THR A 203 13.61 27.15 -2.71
CA THR A 203 13.50 27.54 -1.29
C THR A 203 14.38 26.69 -0.38
N SER A 204 14.69 25.46 -0.81
CA SER A 204 15.65 24.57 -0.15
C SER A 204 17.12 24.90 -0.45
N GLY A 205 17.39 25.96 -1.23
CA GLY A 205 18.74 26.46 -1.53
C GLY A 205 19.44 25.76 -2.71
N LEU A 206 18.70 25.06 -3.58
CA LEU A 206 19.28 24.46 -4.79
C LEU A 206 19.45 25.50 -5.90
N ASP A 207 20.52 25.35 -6.69
CA ASP A 207 20.83 26.25 -7.79
C ASP A 207 19.77 26.16 -8.90
N LEU A 208 19.09 27.27 -9.15
CA LEU A 208 18.03 27.39 -10.14
C LEU A 208 18.50 27.03 -11.56
N ARG A 209 19.75 27.32 -11.92
CA ARG A 209 20.30 26.97 -13.24
C ARG A 209 20.36 25.46 -13.43
N LEU A 210 20.82 24.74 -12.40
CA LEU A 210 20.86 23.27 -12.41
C LEU A 210 19.45 22.68 -12.47
N LEU A 211 18.49 23.27 -11.74
CA LEU A 211 17.09 22.83 -11.78
C LEU A 211 16.48 22.96 -13.19
N HIS A 212 16.71 24.07 -13.88
CA HIS A 212 16.28 24.24 -15.27
C HIS A 212 16.93 23.22 -16.21
N GLN A 213 18.25 23.01 -16.11
CA GLN A 213 18.95 22.03 -16.94
C GLN A 213 18.45 20.60 -16.71
N ILE A 214 18.20 20.22 -15.45
CA ILE A 214 17.63 18.91 -15.12
C ILE A 214 16.22 18.79 -15.68
N ARG A 215 15.38 19.82 -15.52
CA ARG A 215 14.03 19.86 -16.09
C ARG A 215 14.06 19.62 -17.60
N ASP A 216 14.84 20.40 -18.32
CA ASP A 216 14.88 20.36 -19.77
C ASP A 216 15.41 18.99 -20.26
N THR A 217 16.39 18.42 -19.55
CA THR A 217 16.86 17.05 -19.78
C THR A 217 15.74 16.03 -19.59
N CYS A 218 15.00 16.09 -18.48
CA CYS A 218 13.88 15.18 -18.22
C CYS A 218 12.79 15.29 -19.30
N ILE A 219 12.48 16.51 -19.75
CA ILE A 219 11.50 16.74 -20.81
C ILE A 219 11.98 16.12 -22.13
N SER A 220 13.25 16.31 -22.50
CA SER A 220 13.80 15.73 -23.75
C SER A 220 13.71 14.20 -23.76
N VAL A 221 14.17 13.53 -22.69
CA VAL A 221 14.17 12.06 -22.57
C VAL A 221 12.76 11.48 -22.72
N PHE A 222 11.75 12.16 -22.17
CA PHE A 222 10.38 11.68 -22.21
C PHE A 222 9.62 12.10 -23.49
N LYS A 223 10.03 13.17 -24.19
CA LYS A 223 9.49 13.55 -25.50
C LYS A 223 9.98 12.64 -26.62
N ASP A 224 11.27 12.28 -26.63
CA ASP A 224 11.87 11.42 -27.66
C ASP A 224 11.28 10.00 -27.69
N SER A 225 10.60 9.61 -26.59
CA SER A 225 9.99 8.28 -26.44
C SER A 225 8.51 8.23 -26.89
N GLY A 226 7.94 9.35 -27.34
CA GLY A 226 6.53 9.48 -27.73
C GLY A 226 6.25 9.33 -29.24
N THR A 227 7.29 9.07 -30.05
CA THR A 227 7.22 8.98 -31.52
C THR A 227 7.50 7.57 -32.04
N ALA A 228 7.02 6.54 -31.35
CA ALA A 228 7.06 5.14 -31.80
C ALA A 228 5.65 4.53 -31.77
#